data_AF-A0A933HWM5-F1
#
_entry.id   AF-A0A933HWM5-F1
#
_cell.length_a   1.000
_cell.length_b   1.000
_cell.length_c   1.000
_cell.angle_alpha   90.00
_cell.angle_beta   90.00
_cell.angle_gamma   90.00
#
_symmetry.space_group_name_H-M   'P 1'
#
loop_
_entity.id
_entity.type
_entity.pdbx_description
1 polymer ?
#
loop_
_entity_poly.entity_id
_entity_poly.type
_entity_poly.pdbx_seq_one_letter_code
_entity_poly.pdbx_strand_id
1 'polypeptide(L)'
;MIQQRARGRTGIIMAAAVSAAFLVWQRVQATRFGYDVEEARTQVRRLQGQLLSKGMQWEKAVAPAQLAHHARSRLGMQQGLPESVRILQRDGPSGVPVLRSWALPQGLARAVRQTLSALRRAT
;
A
#
# COMPACT_ATOMS: atom_id res chain seq x y z
N MET A 1 64.33 2.99 29.73
CA MET A 1 63.11 2.16 29.60
C MET A 1 61.78 2.92 29.65
N ILE A 2 61.69 4.19 30.09
CA ILE A 2 60.41 4.90 30.25
C ILE A 2 59.80 5.36 28.91
N GLN A 3 60.60 5.67 27.89
CA GLN A 3 60.10 6.15 26.59
C GLN A 3 59.37 5.09 25.73
N GLN A 4 59.64 3.79 25.92
CA GLN A 4 58.93 2.75 25.16
C GLN A 4 57.46 2.57 25.59
N ARG A 5 57.14 2.80 26.88
CA ARG A 5 55.77 2.72 27.38
C ARG A 5 54.87 3.86 26.86
N ALA A 6 55.45 5.04 26.60
CA ALA A 6 54.70 6.19 26.09
C ALA A 6 54.23 5.98 24.64
N ARG A 7 55.09 5.42 23.77
CA ARG A 7 54.75 5.11 22.36
C ARG A 7 53.62 4.07 22.23
N GLY A 8 53.55 3.08 23.12
CA GLY A 8 52.46 2.10 23.12
C GLY A 8 51.10 2.71 23.48
N ARG A 9 51.08 3.63 24.44
CA ARG A 9 49.84 4.31 24.87
C ARG A 9 49.27 5.23 23.81
N THR A 10 50.12 5.97 23.10
CA THR A 10 49.68 6.82 21.98
C THR A 10 49.07 6.00 20.84
N GLY A 11 49.60 4.81 20.55
CA GLY A 11 49.03 3.91 19.55
C GLY A 11 47.61 3.45 19.90
N ILE A 12 47.37 3.12 21.18
CA ILE A 12 46.04 2.71 21.67
C ILE A 12 45.04 3.88 21.57
N ILE A 13 45.44 5.10 21.91
CA ILE A 13 44.57 6.28 21.83
C ILE A 13 44.19 6.56 20.37
N MET A 14 45.14 6.48 19.44
CA MET A 14 44.87 6.67 18.01
C MET A 14 43.95 5.58 17.46
N ALA A 15 44.17 4.32 17.83
CA ALA A 15 43.31 3.22 17.44
C ALA A 15 41.86 3.40 17.98
N ALA A 16 41.73 3.83 19.24
CA ALA A 16 40.43 4.12 19.84
C ALA A 16 39.71 5.29 19.14
N ALA A 17 40.43 6.36 18.81
CA ALA A 17 39.88 7.52 18.09
C ALA A 17 39.39 7.14 16.68
N VAL A 18 40.18 6.37 15.93
CA VAL A 18 39.80 5.89 14.59
C VAL A 18 38.58 4.97 14.67
N SER A 19 38.54 4.08 15.66
CA SER A 19 37.41 3.17 15.86
C SER A 19 36.12 3.92 16.22
N ALA A 20 36.22 4.94 17.07
CA ALA A 20 35.10 5.80 17.43
C ALA A 20 34.56 6.57 16.20
N ALA A 21 35.46 7.16 15.39
CA ALA A 21 35.07 7.85 14.16
C ALA A 21 34.38 6.90 13.16
N PHE A 22 34.88 5.67 13.05
CA PHE A 22 34.29 4.65 12.18
C PHE A 22 32.87 4.25 12.63
N LEU A 23 32.64 4.08 13.94
CA LEU A 23 31.32 3.76 14.48
C LEU A 23 30.30 4.89 14.24
N VAL A 24 30.74 6.15 14.40
CA VAL A 24 29.90 7.32 14.09
C VAL A 24 29.55 7.34 12.60
N TRP A 25 30.51 7.06 11.73
CA TRP A 25 30.28 6.95 10.29
C TRP A 25 29.26 5.85 9.95
N GLN A 26 29.41 4.65 10.54
CA GLN A 26 28.47 3.55 10.35
C GLN A 26 27.05 3.92 10.80
N ARG A 27 26.91 4.61 11.93
CA ARG A 27 25.61 5.10 12.42
C ARG A 27 24.95 6.04 11.42
N VAL A 28 25.69 7.02 10.89
CA VAL A 28 25.18 7.97 9.89
C VAL A 28 24.75 7.25 8.61
N GLN A 29 25.55 6.30 8.13
CA GLN A 29 25.23 5.53 6.94
C GLN A 29 23.97 4.66 7.14
N ALA A 30 23.83 4.01 8.29
CA ALA A 30 22.65 3.22 8.62
C ALA A 30 21.37 4.08 8.66
N THR A 31 21.46 5.29 9.19
CA THR A 31 20.33 6.23 9.21
C THR A 31 19.97 6.72 7.80
N ARG A 32 20.96 7.03 6.95
CA ARG A 32 20.73 7.40 5.55
C ARG A 32 20.05 6.28 4.77
N PHE A 33 20.55 5.05 4.90
CA PHE A 33 19.94 3.87 4.28
C PHE A 33 18.47 3.67 4.72
N GLY A 34 18.16 3.96 5.97
CA GLY A 34 16.79 3.91 6.48
C GLY A 34 15.85 4.90 5.77
N TYR A 35 16.31 6.13 5.53
CA TYR A 35 15.53 7.14 4.81
C TYR A 35 15.33 6.78 3.34
N ASP A 36 16.37 6.30 2.67
CA ASP A 36 16.30 5.91 1.25
C ASP A 36 15.29 4.76 1.05
N VAL A 37 15.24 3.80 1.98
CA VAL A 37 14.29 2.67 1.94
C VAL A 37 12.85 3.15 2.17
N GLU A 38 12.62 4.09 3.09
CA GLU A 38 11.27 4.62 3.31
C GLU A 38 10.79 5.52 2.17
N GLU A 39 11.69 6.27 1.53
CA GLU A 39 11.39 7.02 0.32
C GLU A 39 10.99 6.07 -0.83
N ALA A 40 11.78 5.02 -1.07
CA ALA A 40 11.47 4.00 -2.06
C ALA A 40 10.13 3.29 -1.77
N ARG A 41 9.85 2.94 -0.51
CA ARG A 41 8.55 2.35 -0.11
C ARG A 41 7.38 3.30 -0.33
N THR A 42 7.58 4.59 -0.09
CA THR A 42 6.55 5.61 -0.30
C THR A 42 6.27 5.78 -1.79
N GLN A 43 7.31 5.76 -2.62
CA GLN A 43 7.20 5.86 -4.07
C GLN A 43 6.47 4.65 -4.67
N VAL A 44 6.79 3.43 -4.21
CA VAL A 44 6.08 2.20 -4.61
C VAL A 44 4.60 2.28 -4.23
N ARG A 45 4.26 2.70 -3.01
CA ARG A 45 2.86 2.87 -2.57
C ARG A 45 2.11 3.89 -3.44
N ARG A 46 2.76 5.00 -3.77
CA ARG A 46 2.19 6.03 -4.66
C ARG A 46 1.90 5.48 -6.06
N LEU A 47 2.86 4.76 -6.66
CA LEU A 47 2.70 4.15 -7.98
C LEU A 47 1.61 3.07 -7.98
N GLN A 48 1.53 2.25 -6.93
CA GLN A 48 0.44 1.27 -6.78
C GLN A 48 -0.93 1.95 -6.70
N GLY A 49 -1.06 3.05 -5.95
CA GLY A 49 -2.30 3.83 -5.91
C GLY A 49 -2.70 4.42 -7.27
N GLN A 50 -1.71 4.87 -8.06
CA GLN A 50 -1.95 5.35 -9.42
C GLN A 50 -2.36 4.23 -10.37
N LEU A 51 -1.78 3.04 -10.24
CA LEU A 51 -2.17 1.87 -11.04
C LEU A 51 -3.59 1.41 -10.69
N LEU A 52 -3.93 1.35 -9.41
CA LEU A 52 -5.28 0.98 -8.96
C LEU A 52 -6.34 1.99 -9.42
N SER A 53 -6.06 3.28 -9.29
CA SER A 53 -6.98 4.33 -9.75
C SER A 53 -7.17 4.30 -11.27
N LYS A 54 -6.09 4.14 -12.05
CA LYS A 54 -6.19 3.95 -13.50
C LYS A 54 -6.94 2.65 -13.84
N GLY A 55 -6.64 1.55 -13.17
CA GLY A 55 -7.35 0.28 -13.35
C GLY A 55 -8.86 0.44 -13.15
N MET A 56 -9.29 1.11 -12.09
CA MET A 56 -10.71 1.41 -11.84
C MET A 56 -11.34 2.32 -12.92
N GLN A 57 -10.59 3.29 -13.46
CA GLN A 57 -11.08 4.12 -14.56
C GLN A 57 -11.28 3.31 -15.84
N TRP A 58 -10.34 2.40 -16.14
CA TRP A 58 -10.43 1.49 -17.28
C TRP A 58 -11.58 0.51 -17.11
N GLU A 59 -11.74 -0.08 -15.92
CA GLU A 59 -12.85 -0.97 -15.61
C GLU A 59 -14.19 -0.25 -15.76
N LYS A 60 -14.32 1.00 -15.27
CA LYS A 60 -15.53 1.81 -15.48
C LYS A 60 -15.79 2.13 -16.96
N ALA A 61 -14.75 2.34 -17.76
CA ALA A 61 -14.91 2.63 -19.19
C ALA A 61 -15.27 1.39 -20.01
N VAL A 62 -14.73 0.22 -19.63
CA VAL A 62 -14.87 -1.03 -20.38
C VAL A 62 -16.05 -1.87 -19.91
N ALA A 63 -16.43 -1.81 -18.62
CA ALA A 63 -17.54 -2.56 -18.06
C ALA A 63 -18.87 -2.35 -18.82
N PRO A 64 -19.27 -1.12 -19.23
CA PRO A 64 -20.50 -0.91 -19.99
C PRO A 64 -20.48 -1.62 -21.36
N ALA A 65 -19.32 -1.63 -22.02
CA ALA A 65 -19.15 -2.26 -23.32
C ALA A 65 -19.18 -3.80 -23.21
N GLN A 66 -18.51 -4.36 -22.20
CA GLN A 66 -18.54 -5.80 -21.93
C GLN A 66 -19.94 -6.27 -21.52
N LEU A 67 -20.63 -5.49 -20.69
CA LEU A 67 -21.99 -5.81 -20.25
C LEU A 67 -22.98 -5.74 -21.41
N ALA A 68 -22.86 -4.74 -22.29
CA ALA A 68 -23.65 -4.66 -23.52
C ALA A 68 -23.36 -5.81 -24.48
N HIS A 69 -22.09 -6.22 -24.62
CA HIS A 69 -21.70 -7.36 -25.44
C HIS A 69 -22.25 -8.68 -24.91
N HIS A 70 -22.19 -8.90 -23.59
CA HIS A 70 -22.79 -10.08 -22.95
C HIS A 70 -24.32 -10.08 -23.03
N ALA A 71 -24.98 -8.95 -22.83
CA ALA A 71 -26.43 -8.83 -23.00
C ALA A 71 -26.87 -9.14 -24.44
N ARG A 72 -26.11 -8.68 -25.44
CA ARG A 72 -26.39 -8.96 -26.85
C ARG A 72 -26.17 -10.42 -27.21
N SER A 73 -25.06 -11.01 -26.76
CA SER A 73 -24.71 -12.40 -27.09
C SER A 73 -25.55 -13.44 -26.36
N ARG A 74 -25.93 -13.19 -25.10
CA ARG A 74 -26.67 -14.16 -24.26
C ARG A 74 -28.18 -13.96 -24.29
N LEU A 75 -28.64 -12.71 -24.35
CA LEU A 75 -30.05 -12.35 -24.22
C LEU A 75 -30.65 -11.79 -25.52
N GLY A 76 -29.86 -11.69 -26.60
CA GLY A 76 -30.30 -11.12 -27.87
C GLY A 76 -30.63 -9.62 -27.78
N MET A 77 -30.25 -8.95 -26.69
CA MET A 77 -30.60 -7.55 -26.46
C MET A 77 -29.89 -6.64 -27.47
N GLN A 78 -30.67 -5.83 -28.18
CA GLN A 78 -30.16 -4.77 -29.04
C GLN A 78 -30.12 -3.45 -28.25
N GLN A 79 -29.16 -2.57 -28.57
CA GLN A 79 -29.19 -1.22 -28.02
C GLN A 79 -30.47 -0.52 -28.50
N GLY A 80 -31.29 -0.08 -27.55
CA GLY A 80 -32.47 0.72 -27.88
C GLY A 80 -32.05 2.03 -28.53
N LEU A 81 -32.77 2.46 -29.57
CA LEU A 81 -32.57 3.75 -30.19
C LEU A 81 -32.77 4.85 -29.13
N PRO A 82 -31.96 5.91 -29.11
CA PRO A 82 -32.03 6.95 -28.08
C PRO A 82 -33.42 7.59 -27.96
N GLU A 83 -34.17 7.64 -29.06
CA GLU A 83 -35.57 8.11 -29.12
C GLU A 83 -36.58 7.18 -28.44
N SER A 84 -36.22 5.92 -28.18
CA SER A 84 -37.06 4.91 -27.50
C SER A 84 -36.80 4.81 -25.99
N VAL A 85 -35.80 5.52 -25.47
CA VAL A 85 -35.43 5.49 -24.05
C VAL A 85 -36.25 6.51 -23.27
N ARG A 86 -37.29 6.03 -22.57
CA ARG A 86 -38.10 6.87 -21.69
C ARG A 86 -37.50 6.90 -20.28
N ILE A 87 -36.90 8.02 -19.89
CA ILE A 87 -36.39 8.21 -18.52
C ILE A 87 -37.58 8.51 -17.62
N LEU A 88 -37.93 7.56 -16.75
CA LEU A 88 -38.93 7.78 -15.70
C LEU A 88 -38.27 8.61 -14.58
N GLN A 89 -38.59 9.91 -14.51
CA GLN A 89 -38.23 10.74 -13.35
C GLN A 89 -38.95 10.16 -12.12
N ARG A 90 -38.15 9.70 -11.15
CA ARG A 90 -38.68 9.19 -9.88
C ARG A 90 -38.92 10.37 -8.95
N ASP A 91 -40.05 11.04 -9.11
CA ASP A 91 -40.51 12.06 -8.18
C ASP A 91 -41.18 11.40 -6.98
N GLY A 92 -40.40 11.17 -5.93
CA GLY A 92 -40.92 10.70 -4.65
C GLY A 92 -39.86 10.82 -3.56
N PRO A 93 -40.23 11.27 -2.34
CA PRO A 93 -39.29 11.36 -1.22
C PRO A 93 -38.91 9.95 -0.78
N SER A 94 -37.84 9.40 -1.36
CA SER A 94 -37.32 8.10 -0.98
C SER A 94 -36.56 8.23 0.34
N GLY A 95 -37.31 8.39 1.42
CA GLY A 95 -36.91 7.98 2.76
C GLY A 95 -36.80 6.46 2.78
N VAL A 96 -35.73 5.93 2.19
CA VAL A 96 -35.28 4.56 2.39
C VAL A 96 -33.98 4.67 3.16
N PRO A 97 -33.94 4.29 4.45
CA PRO A 97 -32.65 4.11 5.11
C PRO A 97 -31.93 2.99 4.38
N VAL A 98 -30.91 3.34 3.60
CA VAL A 98 -29.96 2.37 3.06
C VAL A 98 -29.32 1.69 4.26
N LEU A 99 -29.80 0.47 4.55
CA LEU A 99 -29.29 -0.42 5.56
C LEU A 99 -27.78 -0.61 5.37
N ARG A 100 -27.04 0.13 6.19
CA ARG A 100 -26.00 -0.36 7.09
C ARG A 100 -25.83 -1.89 7.08
N SER A 101 -25.01 -2.41 6.16
CA SER A 101 -24.27 -3.67 6.37
C SER A 101 -23.11 -3.83 5.38
N TRP A 102 -22.09 -2.97 5.51
CA TRP A 102 -20.70 -3.40 5.27
C TRP A 102 -20.25 -4.33 6.41
N ALA A 103 -21.04 -5.36 6.69
CA ALA A 103 -20.61 -6.47 7.51
C ALA A 103 -19.51 -7.17 6.71
N LEU A 104 -18.27 -6.89 7.10
CA LEU A 104 -17.12 -7.69 6.68
C LEU A 104 -17.52 -9.16 6.75
N PRO A 105 -17.27 -9.96 5.70
CA PRO A 105 -17.55 -11.39 5.77
C PRO A 105 -16.82 -11.94 6.99
N GLN A 106 -17.57 -12.56 7.91
CA GLN A 106 -17.05 -12.97 9.23
C GLN A 106 -15.80 -13.87 9.14
N GLY A 107 -15.53 -14.47 7.98
CA GLY A 107 -14.30 -15.19 7.67
C GLY A 107 -13.04 -14.31 7.69
N LEU A 108 -13.10 -13.06 7.19
CA LEU A 108 -11.94 -12.17 7.15
C LEU A 108 -11.57 -11.67 8.56
N ALA A 109 -12.56 -11.42 9.42
CA ALA A 109 -12.29 -11.02 10.80
C ALA A 109 -11.62 -12.14 11.62
N ARG A 110 -11.92 -13.42 11.35
CA ARG A 110 -11.22 -14.55 11.96
C ARG A 110 -9.81 -14.72 11.41
N ALA A 111 -9.63 -14.57 10.10
CA ALA A 111 -8.34 -14.70 9.44
C ALA A 111 -7.34 -13.63 9.93
N VAL A 112 -7.78 -12.37 10.09
CA VAL A 112 -6.95 -11.27 10.61
C VAL A 112 -6.61 -11.48 12.09
N ARG A 113 -7.56 -11.99 12.89
CA ARG A 113 -7.32 -12.25 14.31
C ARG A 113 -6.37 -13.44 14.54
N GLN A 114 -6.43 -14.47 13.68
CA GLN A 114 -5.49 -15.59 13.73
C GLN A 114 -4.07 -15.16 13.31
N THR A 115 -3.92 -14.38 12.24
CA THR A 115 -2.60 -13.90 11.79
C THR A 115 -1.95 -12.97 12.81
N LEU A 116 -2.71 -12.09 13.47
CA LEU A 116 -2.19 -11.24 14.54
C LEU A 116 -1.72 -12.04 15.77
N SER A 117 -2.40 -13.13 16.12
CA SER A 117 -2.00 -13.98 17.25
C SER A 117 -0.79 -14.88 16.97
N ALA A 118 -0.51 -15.17 15.70
CA ALA A 118 0.70 -15.87 15.27
C ALA A 118 1.91 -14.93 15.32
N LEU A 119 1.75 -13.68 14.88
CA LEU A 119 2.83 -12.69 14.88
C LEU A 119 3.28 -12.31 16.30
N ARG A 120 2.34 -12.22 17.27
CA ARG A 120 2.64 -11.91 18.68
C ARG A 120 3.34 -13.03 19.45
N ARG A 121 3.37 -14.26 18.93
CA ARG A 121 4.12 -15.39 19.52
C ARG A 121 5.51 -15.56 18.90
N ALA A 122 5.80 -14.85 17.81
CA ALA A 122 7.07 -14.90 17.10
C ALA A 122 8.02 -13.74 17.46
N THR A 123 7.57 -12.79 18.27
CA THR A 123 8.36 -11.74 18.93
C THR A 123 8.42 -12.02 20.42
#